data_AF-A0A661Z0R7-F1
#
_entry.id   AF-A0A661Z0R7-F1
#
_cell.length_a   1.000
_cell.length_b   1.000
_cell.length_c   1.000
_cell.angle_alpha   90.00
_cell.angle_beta   90.00
_cell.angle_gamma   90.00
#
_symmetry.space_group_name_H-M   'P 1'
#
loop_
_entity.id
_entity.type
_entity.pdbx_description
1 polymer ?
#
loop_
_entity_poly.entity_id
_entity_poly.type
_entity_poly.pdbx_seq_one_letter_code
_entity_poly.pdbx_strand_id
1 'polypeptide(L)'
;AIQEKDFVKACIKCGLCVNACPYDTLDLATIQSSTVTGTPFFKAREVPCYMCLDVPCVPPCPSGALDINLLKNDSEEMDISKARMGLAVINKETCVAFWGIQCDACYRACPLIDDAIIVKTERNERTGKHAYLIPEVSANSCTGCGLCEHACITELPAIKVFPRAMVMGKEGSHYIKGWDADDEKRLNDIKKVEKYSEDNSGAIDYLNNSDDLFTDD
;
A
#
# COMPACT_ATOMS: atom_id res chain seq x y z
N ALA A 1 8.10 2.85 10.54
CA ALA A 1 8.11 1.56 11.28
C ALA A 1 8.81 0.53 10.41
N ILE A 2 9.46 -0.46 11.04
CA ILE A 2 9.91 -1.67 10.33
C ILE A 2 8.70 -2.45 9.77
N GLN A 3 8.95 -3.52 9.01
CA GLN A 3 7.86 -4.32 8.43
C GLN A 3 6.89 -4.83 9.52
N GLU A 4 5.59 -4.83 9.22
CA GLU A 4 4.50 -5.12 10.18
C GLU A 4 4.76 -6.37 11.04
N LYS A 5 5.23 -7.45 10.42
CA LYS A 5 5.52 -8.72 11.12
C LYS A 5 6.62 -8.60 12.17
N ASP A 6 7.60 -7.76 11.93
CA ASP A 6 8.72 -7.52 12.84
C ASP A 6 8.38 -6.41 13.82
N PHE A 7 7.58 -5.43 13.40
CA PHE A 7 7.09 -4.35 14.24
C PHE A 7 6.33 -4.89 15.45
N VAL A 8 5.39 -5.81 15.24
CA VAL A 8 4.60 -6.43 16.32
C VAL A 8 5.49 -7.14 17.35
N LYS A 9 6.63 -7.72 16.92
CA LYS A 9 7.57 -8.41 17.81
C LYS A 9 8.50 -7.44 18.54
N ALA A 10 8.95 -6.40 17.85
CA ALA A 10 9.89 -5.42 18.40
C ALA A 10 9.20 -4.37 19.29
N CYS A 11 7.91 -4.10 19.09
CA CYS A 11 7.18 -3.11 19.89
C CYS A 11 7.01 -3.60 21.34
N ILE A 12 7.69 -2.95 22.27
CA ILE A 12 7.57 -3.23 23.72
C ILE A 12 6.39 -2.53 24.39
N LYS A 13 5.49 -1.90 23.60
CA LYS A 13 4.24 -1.29 24.08
C LYS A 13 4.41 -0.22 25.16
N CYS A 14 5.50 0.54 25.08
CA CYS A 14 5.86 1.54 26.10
C CYS A 14 5.06 2.85 26.02
N GLY A 15 4.38 3.13 24.90
CA GLY A 15 3.58 4.35 24.72
C GLY A 15 4.39 5.65 24.53
N LEU A 16 5.72 5.59 24.44
CA LEU A 16 6.55 6.79 24.27
C LEU A 16 6.26 7.54 22.95
N CYS A 17 5.94 6.82 21.88
CA CYS A 17 5.54 7.43 20.61
C CYS A 17 4.19 8.15 20.69
N VAL A 18 3.26 7.65 21.51
CA VAL A 18 1.95 8.27 21.76
C VAL A 18 2.14 9.60 22.50
N ASN A 19 2.88 9.58 23.61
CA ASN A 19 3.16 10.78 24.40
C ASN A 19 3.95 11.85 23.63
N ALA A 20 4.79 11.44 22.68
CA ALA A 20 5.58 12.36 21.88
C ALA A 20 4.81 12.94 20.67
N CYS A 21 3.60 12.45 20.38
CA CYS A 21 2.79 12.97 19.28
C CYS A 21 2.16 14.32 19.69
N PRO A 22 2.47 15.43 19.00
CA PRO A 22 1.97 16.75 19.40
C PRO A 22 0.49 16.99 19.07
N TYR A 23 -0.13 16.11 18.29
CA TYR A 23 -1.50 16.24 17.81
C TYR A 23 -2.45 15.20 18.40
N ASP A 24 -1.99 14.39 19.37
CA ASP A 24 -2.76 13.27 19.92
C ASP A 24 -3.32 12.32 18.83
N THR A 25 -2.59 12.19 17.72
CA THR A 25 -2.97 11.30 16.62
C THR A 25 -2.92 9.84 17.06
N LEU A 26 -1.91 9.46 17.85
CA LEU A 26 -1.62 8.07 18.17
C LEU A 26 -2.29 7.65 19.48
N ASP A 27 -2.92 6.48 19.45
CA ASP A 27 -3.47 5.78 20.61
C ASP A 27 -2.84 4.40 20.77
N LEU A 28 -2.90 3.84 21.99
CA LEU A 28 -2.55 2.43 22.21
C LEU A 28 -3.75 1.54 21.94
N ALA A 29 -3.53 0.51 21.11
CA ALA A 29 -4.57 -0.44 20.75
C ALA A 29 -5.12 -1.18 21.97
N THR A 30 -6.44 -1.24 22.07
CA THR A 30 -7.15 -2.01 23.09
C THR A 30 -7.55 -3.37 22.53
N ILE A 31 -8.17 -4.22 23.35
CA ILE A 31 -8.68 -5.54 22.92
C ILE A 31 -9.76 -5.40 21.83
N GLN A 32 -10.46 -4.26 21.78
CA GLN A 32 -11.49 -3.97 20.78
C GLN A 32 -10.93 -3.35 19.50
N SER A 33 -9.65 -2.97 19.49
CA SER A 33 -9.00 -2.38 18.32
C SER A 33 -8.78 -3.43 17.22
N SER A 34 -8.75 -2.98 15.97
CA SER A 34 -8.50 -3.83 14.79
C SER A 34 -7.03 -4.23 14.58
N THR A 35 -6.18 -4.02 15.60
CA THR A 35 -4.74 -4.30 15.56
C THR A 35 -4.28 -4.93 16.88
N VAL A 36 -3.02 -5.30 16.96
CA VAL A 36 -2.45 -5.99 18.11
C VAL A 36 -2.51 -5.11 19.36
N THR A 37 -3.11 -5.62 20.44
CA THR A 37 -3.25 -4.89 21.71
C THR A 37 -1.92 -4.30 22.20
N GLY A 38 -1.94 -3.01 22.53
CA GLY A 38 -0.84 -2.21 23.03
C GLY A 38 0.16 -1.72 21.98
N THR A 39 -0.04 -2.01 20.68
CA THR A 39 0.69 -1.30 19.63
C THR A 39 0.08 0.07 19.36
N PRO A 40 0.87 1.05 18.92
CA PRO A 40 0.34 2.35 18.53
C PRO A 40 -0.47 2.24 17.23
N PHE A 41 -1.60 2.93 17.17
CA PHE A 41 -2.45 3.06 15.99
C PHE A 41 -3.12 4.44 15.99
N PHE A 42 -3.78 4.81 14.90
CA PHE A 42 -4.61 6.00 14.87
C PHE A 42 -5.86 5.76 14.03
N LYS A 43 -6.90 6.56 14.28
CA LYS A 43 -8.13 6.55 13.49
C LYS A 43 -8.14 7.76 12.58
N ALA A 44 -7.76 7.54 11.32
CA ALA A 44 -7.61 8.58 10.32
C ALA A 44 -8.82 9.53 10.21
N ARG A 45 -10.05 9.01 10.33
CA ARG A 45 -11.27 9.83 10.31
C ARG A 45 -11.38 10.81 11.47
N GLU A 46 -10.92 10.45 12.67
CA GLU A 46 -11.01 11.28 13.88
C GLU A 46 -9.85 12.27 13.92
N VAL A 47 -8.62 11.77 14.05
CA VAL A 47 -7.39 12.57 14.10
C VAL A 47 -6.35 11.91 13.18
N PRO A 48 -6.08 12.47 11.99
CA PRO A 48 -5.09 11.93 11.08
C PRO A 48 -3.66 12.29 11.51
N CYS A 49 -2.66 11.69 10.84
CA CYS A 49 -1.27 12.09 10.99
C CYS A 49 -1.00 13.37 10.18
N TYR A 50 -0.59 14.43 10.88
CA TYR A 50 -0.26 15.74 10.28
C TYR A 50 1.13 15.83 9.65
N MET A 51 1.85 14.70 9.53
CA MET A 51 3.16 14.62 8.87
C MET A 51 4.19 15.65 9.40
N CYS A 52 4.45 15.63 10.72
CA CYS A 52 5.44 16.50 11.37
C CYS A 52 6.81 16.36 10.70
N LEU A 53 7.49 17.47 10.42
CA LEU A 53 8.79 17.50 9.73
C LEU A 53 9.91 16.85 10.55
N ASP A 54 9.89 17.04 11.87
CA ASP A 54 10.87 16.53 12.82
C ASP A 54 10.54 15.11 13.35
N VAL A 55 9.37 14.59 12.99
CA VAL A 55 8.87 13.25 13.35
C VAL A 55 9.11 12.88 14.84
N PRO A 56 8.56 13.66 15.79
CA PRO A 56 8.91 13.52 17.21
C PRO A 56 8.50 12.17 17.81
N CYS A 57 7.56 11.46 17.18
CA CYS A 57 7.07 10.16 17.63
C CYS A 57 8.05 8.99 17.41
N VAL A 58 9.10 9.16 16.59
CA VAL A 58 10.04 8.09 16.24
C VAL A 58 11.27 8.03 17.16
N PRO A 59 12.02 9.15 17.41
CA PRO A 59 13.22 9.12 18.24
C PRO A 59 13.06 8.51 19.65
N PRO A 60 11.92 8.67 20.34
CA PRO A 60 11.72 8.07 21.66
C PRO A 60 11.60 6.54 21.68
N CYS A 61 11.54 5.86 20.53
CA CYS A 61 11.34 4.41 20.47
C CYS A 61 12.60 3.64 20.92
N PRO A 62 12.60 2.99 22.10
CA PRO A 62 13.80 2.35 22.65
C PRO A 62 14.10 0.99 22.01
N SER A 63 13.10 0.34 21.42
CA SER A 63 13.22 -1.00 20.86
C SER A 63 13.55 -1.02 19.36
N GLY A 64 13.63 0.15 18.71
CA GLY A 64 13.85 0.25 17.26
C GLY A 64 12.66 -0.20 16.40
N ALA A 65 11.48 -0.45 16.98
CA ALA A 65 10.27 -0.76 16.20
C ALA A 65 9.90 0.40 15.25
N LEU A 66 10.12 1.63 15.70
CA LEU A 66 10.13 2.82 14.87
C LEU A 66 11.59 3.20 14.58
N ASP A 67 12.09 2.76 13.43
CA ASP A 67 13.47 3.02 13.00
C ASP A 67 13.60 4.38 12.30
N ILE A 68 14.48 5.23 12.83
CA ILE A 68 14.82 6.55 12.29
C ILE A 68 15.47 6.43 10.90
N ASN A 69 16.27 5.39 10.68
CA ASN A 69 17.03 5.24 9.43
C ASN A 69 16.11 5.03 8.22
N LEU A 70 14.91 4.48 8.43
CA LEU A 70 13.89 4.34 7.38
C LEU A 70 13.29 5.68 6.94
N LEU A 71 13.47 6.75 7.73
CA LEU A 71 12.93 8.08 7.46
C LEU A 71 14.01 9.07 7.02
N LYS A 72 15.28 8.67 6.90
CA LYS A 72 16.33 9.57 6.43
C LYS A 72 16.29 9.70 4.90
N ASN A 73 16.41 10.93 4.40
CA ASN A 73 16.64 11.20 2.98
C ASN A 73 18.12 11.05 2.59
N ASP A 74 18.44 11.27 1.32
CA ASP A 74 19.81 11.12 0.79
C ASP A 74 20.78 12.15 1.37
N SER A 75 20.25 13.23 1.98
CA SER A 75 21.00 14.27 2.69
C SER A 75 21.04 14.03 4.22
N GLU A 76 20.67 12.83 4.67
CA GLU A 76 20.61 12.40 6.08
C GLU A 76 19.59 13.17 6.96
N GLU A 77 18.68 13.93 6.37
CA GLU A 77 17.63 14.67 7.07
C GLU A 77 16.37 13.83 7.26
N MET A 78 15.56 14.17 8.27
CA MET A 78 14.28 13.52 8.53
C MET A 78 13.26 13.83 7.44
N ASP A 79 12.67 12.79 6.86
CA ASP A 79 11.67 12.88 5.83
C ASP A 79 10.49 11.93 6.13
N ILE A 80 9.41 12.52 6.64
CA ILE A 80 8.17 11.82 6.96
C ILE A 80 7.46 11.25 5.73
N SER A 81 7.75 11.73 4.52
CA SER A 81 7.17 11.21 3.28
C SER A 81 7.64 9.77 2.97
N LYS A 82 8.75 9.33 3.56
CA LYS A 82 9.24 7.95 3.48
C LYS A 82 8.47 6.98 4.38
N ALA A 83 7.66 7.49 5.32
CA ALA A 83 6.86 6.63 6.18
C ALA A 83 5.83 5.82 5.38
N ARG A 84 5.59 4.58 5.82
CA ARG A 84 4.61 3.66 5.23
C ARG A 84 3.67 3.18 6.33
N MET A 85 2.75 4.03 6.76
CA MET A 85 1.75 3.77 7.79
C MET A 85 0.55 2.98 7.24
N GLY A 86 0.22 3.18 5.96
CA GLY A 86 -0.90 2.53 5.30
C GLY A 86 -0.98 2.87 3.82
N LEU A 87 -2.12 2.55 3.21
CA LEU A 87 -2.47 2.92 1.84
C LEU A 87 -3.94 3.36 1.80
N ALA A 88 -4.18 4.53 1.21
CA ALA A 88 -5.53 5.04 1.00
C ALA A 88 -6.18 4.34 -0.21
N VAL A 89 -7.45 3.94 -0.06
CA VAL A 89 -8.25 3.26 -1.08
C VAL A 89 -9.57 4.00 -1.25
N ILE A 90 -9.93 4.31 -2.49
CA ILE A 90 -11.16 5.00 -2.83
C ILE A 90 -12.22 3.99 -3.28
N ASN A 91 -13.41 4.08 -2.67
CA ASN A 91 -14.60 3.39 -3.11
C ASN A 91 -15.30 4.24 -4.18
N LYS A 92 -15.28 3.75 -5.43
CA LYS A 92 -15.84 4.45 -6.60
C LYS A 92 -17.36 4.64 -6.52
N GLU A 93 -18.07 3.70 -5.90
CA GLU A 93 -19.53 3.73 -5.81
C GLU A 93 -20.05 4.79 -4.85
N THR A 94 -19.25 5.17 -3.86
CA THR A 94 -19.66 6.14 -2.80
C THR A 94 -18.96 7.48 -2.92
N CYS A 95 -17.91 7.57 -3.74
CA CYS A 95 -17.19 8.82 -3.94
C CYS A 95 -17.94 9.73 -4.92
N VAL A 96 -18.38 10.89 -4.41
CA VAL A 96 -19.14 11.88 -5.20
C VAL A 96 -18.39 12.40 -6.44
N ALA A 97 -17.06 12.34 -6.45
CA ALA A 97 -16.26 12.69 -7.63
C ALA A 97 -16.53 11.76 -8.82
N PHE A 98 -16.72 10.45 -8.56
CA PHE A 98 -17.09 9.47 -9.57
C PHE A 98 -18.54 9.65 -10.06
N TRP A 99 -19.39 10.33 -9.28
CA TRP A 99 -20.74 10.70 -9.70
C TRP A 99 -20.79 11.96 -10.57
N GLY A 100 -19.65 12.64 -10.76
CA GLY A 100 -19.56 13.88 -11.54
C GLY A 100 -19.72 15.17 -10.75
N ILE A 101 -19.73 15.09 -9.42
CA ILE A 101 -19.63 16.27 -8.57
C ILE A 101 -18.16 16.68 -8.52
N GLN A 102 -17.88 17.96 -8.74
CA GLN A 102 -16.52 18.49 -8.66
C GLN A 102 -16.06 18.56 -7.20
N CYS A 103 -15.48 17.45 -6.72
CA CYS A 103 -14.95 17.31 -5.36
C CYS A 103 -13.48 16.96 -5.43
N ASP A 104 -12.63 17.81 -4.86
CA ASP A 104 -11.18 17.67 -4.78
C ASP A 104 -10.67 17.71 -3.33
N ALA A 105 -11.56 17.49 -2.35
CA ALA A 105 -11.25 17.60 -0.92
C ALA A 105 -10.08 16.69 -0.49
N CYS A 106 -10.09 15.42 -0.91
CA CYS A 106 -9.02 14.49 -0.58
C CYS A 106 -7.69 14.85 -1.25
N TYR A 107 -7.74 15.38 -2.48
CA TYR A 107 -6.56 15.82 -3.23
C TYR A 107 -5.91 17.04 -2.56
N ARG A 108 -6.69 18.07 -2.23
CA ARG A 108 -6.19 19.28 -1.55
C ARG A 108 -5.72 19.03 -0.12
N ALA A 109 -6.29 18.04 0.56
CA ALA A 109 -5.87 17.66 1.91
C ALA A 109 -4.58 16.84 1.93
N CYS A 110 -4.14 16.28 0.80
CA CYS A 110 -2.94 15.48 0.73
C CYS A 110 -1.69 16.38 0.84
N PRO A 111 -0.73 16.10 1.75
CA PRO A 111 0.53 16.84 1.78
C PRO A 111 1.44 16.56 0.57
N LEU A 112 1.22 15.43 -0.10
CA LEU A 112 1.98 14.98 -1.28
C LEU A 112 1.11 15.10 -2.53
N ILE A 113 0.70 16.34 -2.83
CA ILE A 113 -0.13 16.68 -3.99
C ILE A 113 0.61 16.29 -5.28
N ASP A 114 -0.13 15.75 -6.25
CA ASP A 114 0.36 15.28 -7.56
C ASP A 114 1.37 14.12 -7.51
N ASP A 115 1.66 13.60 -6.31
CA ASP A 115 2.50 12.43 -6.11
C ASP A 115 1.72 11.27 -5.46
N ALA A 116 1.18 11.47 -4.26
CA ALA A 116 0.38 10.45 -3.58
C ALA A 116 -1.08 10.42 -4.04
N ILE A 117 -1.67 11.58 -4.38
CA ILE A 117 -3.01 11.67 -4.96
C ILE A 117 -2.94 12.56 -6.19
N ILE A 118 -3.41 12.03 -7.32
CA ILE A 118 -3.45 12.70 -8.62
C ILE A 118 -4.90 12.83 -9.05
N VAL A 119 -5.25 13.89 -9.77
CA VAL A 119 -6.58 14.03 -10.38
C VAL A 119 -6.52 13.65 -11.85
N LYS A 120 -7.20 12.57 -12.22
CA LYS A 120 -7.39 12.18 -13.62
C LYS A 120 -8.62 12.85 -14.19
N THR A 121 -8.47 13.34 -15.41
CA THR A 121 -9.56 13.93 -16.18
C THR A 121 -10.13 12.87 -17.12
N GLU A 122 -11.37 12.46 -16.90
CA GLU A 122 -12.08 11.52 -17.77
C GLU A 122 -13.25 12.19 -18.47
N ARG A 123 -13.54 11.80 -19.71
CA ARG A 123 -14.64 12.39 -20.47
C ARG A 123 -15.98 11.88 -19.94
N ASN A 124 -16.92 12.79 -19.67
CA ASN A 124 -18.27 12.38 -19.31
C ASN A 124 -19.05 11.94 -20.56
N GLU A 125 -19.24 10.64 -20.74
CA GLU A 125 -19.97 10.09 -21.89
C GLU A 125 -21.43 10.52 -21.94
N ARG A 126 -22.08 10.70 -20.78
CA ARG A 126 -23.50 11.07 -20.69
C ARG A 126 -23.78 12.49 -21.16
N THR A 127 -22.91 13.45 -20.84
CA THR A 127 -23.14 14.87 -21.17
C THR A 127 -22.27 15.39 -22.31
N GLY A 128 -21.17 14.70 -22.63
CA GLY A 128 -20.24 15.03 -23.72
C GLY A 128 -19.49 16.36 -23.58
N LYS A 129 -19.82 17.19 -22.59
CA LYS A 129 -19.33 18.58 -22.40
C LYS A 129 -18.55 18.79 -21.10
N HIS A 130 -18.78 17.97 -20.08
CA HIS A 130 -18.04 18.06 -18.81
C HIS A 130 -17.03 16.92 -18.69
N ALA A 131 -15.96 17.15 -17.94
CA ALA A 131 -15.01 16.10 -17.59
C ALA A 131 -15.20 15.70 -16.12
N TYR A 132 -15.08 14.41 -15.83
CA TYR A 132 -14.92 13.91 -14.48
C TYR A 132 -13.52 14.22 -13.99
N LEU A 133 -13.41 14.74 -12.77
CA LEU A 133 -12.15 14.95 -12.07
C LEU A 133 -12.04 13.90 -10.98
N ILE A 134 -11.38 12.80 -11.30
CA ILE A 134 -11.37 11.59 -10.48
C ILE A 134 -10.06 11.50 -9.72
N PRO A 135 -10.09 11.41 -8.37
CA PRO A 135 -8.89 11.20 -7.59
C PRO A 135 -8.36 9.77 -7.77
N GLU A 136 -7.05 9.64 -7.94
CA GLU A 136 -6.30 8.38 -7.99
C GLU A 136 -5.17 8.40 -6.96
N VAL A 137 -5.07 7.33 -6.16
CA VAL A 137 -4.03 7.20 -5.14
C VAL A 137 -2.86 6.40 -5.71
N SER A 138 -1.65 6.96 -5.65
CA SER A 138 -0.40 6.25 -5.96
C SER A 138 0.01 5.35 -4.79
N ALA A 139 0.08 4.05 -5.00
CA ALA A 139 0.51 3.10 -3.96
C ALA A 139 1.97 3.27 -3.53
N ASN A 140 2.82 3.82 -4.39
CA ASN A 140 4.25 3.99 -4.13
C ASN A 140 4.52 5.20 -3.23
N SER A 141 3.78 6.28 -3.45
CA SER A 141 3.98 7.57 -2.78
C SER A 141 3.07 7.76 -1.57
N CYS A 142 1.90 7.11 -1.54
CA CYS A 142 0.99 7.20 -0.40
C CYS A 142 1.63 6.65 0.88
N THR A 143 1.76 7.53 1.88
CA THR A 143 2.27 7.21 3.21
C THR A 143 1.21 6.56 4.11
N GLY A 144 -0.07 6.79 3.80
CA GLY A 144 -1.20 6.39 4.64
C GLY A 144 -1.43 7.31 5.84
N CYS A 145 -1.12 8.62 5.73
CA CYS A 145 -1.30 9.58 6.83
C CYS A 145 -2.76 9.84 7.26
N GLY A 146 -3.74 9.50 6.42
CA GLY A 146 -5.16 9.61 6.77
C GLY A 146 -5.81 10.98 6.58
N LEU A 147 -5.07 12.03 6.22
CA LEU A 147 -5.63 13.37 5.99
C LEU A 147 -6.75 13.37 4.93
N CYS A 148 -6.63 12.52 3.91
CA CYS A 148 -7.65 12.38 2.88
C CYS A 148 -8.94 11.71 3.38
N GLU A 149 -8.87 10.78 4.33
CA GLU A 149 -10.02 10.13 4.96
C GLU A 149 -10.74 11.10 5.90
N HIS A 150 -9.97 11.88 6.65
CA HIS A 150 -10.49 12.96 7.51
C HIS A 150 -11.22 14.04 6.69
N ALA A 151 -10.61 14.49 5.59
CA ALA A 151 -11.17 15.55 4.73
C ALA A 151 -12.36 15.11 3.86
N CYS A 152 -12.67 13.81 3.82
CA CYS A 152 -13.74 13.30 2.96
C CYS A 152 -15.12 13.81 3.41
N ILE A 153 -15.83 14.50 2.51
CA ILE A 153 -17.10 15.17 2.81
C ILE A 153 -18.31 14.23 2.98
N THR A 154 -18.16 12.94 2.66
CA THR A 154 -19.24 11.95 2.79
C THR A 154 -19.43 11.56 4.25
N GLU A 155 -20.64 11.14 4.63
CA GLU A 155 -20.95 10.72 6.02
C GLU A 155 -20.01 9.61 6.50
N LEU A 156 -19.92 8.53 5.72
CA LEU A 156 -18.85 7.55 5.82
C LEU A 156 -17.82 7.87 4.73
N PRO A 157 -16.52 7.93 5.06
CA PRO A 157 -15.52 8.36 4.10
C PRO A 157 -15.43 7.38 2.93
N ALA A 158 -15.56 7.91 1.72
CA ALA A 158 -15.41 7.15 0.47
C ALA A 158 -13.95 6.76 0.21
N ILE A 159 -12.99 7.45 0.84
CA ILE A 159 -11.57 7.10 0.82
C ILE A 159 -11.14 6.69 2.23
N LYS A 160 -10.57 5.50 2.38
CA LYS A 160 -10.16 4.95 3.67
C LYS A 160 -8.72 4.44 3.63
N VAL A 161 -8.00 4.59 4.74
CA VAL A 161 -6.64 4.06 4.88
C VAL A 161 -6.68 2.66 5.47
N PHE A 162 -5.94 1.75 4.84
CA PHE A 162 -5.79 0.36 5.28
C PHE A 162 -4.31 -0.03 5.38
N PRO A 163 -3.97 -1.09 6.13
CA PRO A 163 -2.64 -1.68 6.10
C PRO A 163 -2.25 -2.08 4.67
N ARG A 164 -1.03 -1.76 4.26
CA ARG A 164 -0.56 -2.02 2.89
C ARG A 164 -0.68 -3.48 2.49
N ALA A 165 -0.37 -4.40 3.40
CA ALA A 165 -0.47 -5.84 3.17
C ALA A 165 -1.91 -6.35 2.93
N MET A 166 -2.93 -5.59 3.35
CA MET A 166 -4.33 -5.93 3.12
C MET A 166 -4.81 -5.47 1.74
N VAL A 167 -4.26 -4.37 1.23
CA VAL A 167 -4.68 -3.74 -0.03
C VAL A 167 -3.84 -4.23 -1.21
N MET A 168 -2.53 -4.35 -1.01
CA MET A 168 -1.60 -4.67 -2.08
C MET A 168 -1.62 -6.16 -2.38
N GLY A 169 -1.73 -6.49 -3.67
CA GLY A 169 -1.44 -7.83 -4.16
C GLY A 169 0.06 -8.14 -4.14
N LYS A 170 0.39 -9.41 -4.33
CA LYS A 170 1.76 -9.86 -4.58
C LYS A 170 1.82 -10.50 -5.95
N GLU A 171 2.58 -9.92 -6.85
CA GLU A 171 2.82 -10.50 -8.16
C GLU A 171 3.70 -11.76 -8.03
N GLY A 172 3.29 -12.86 -8.68
CA GLY A 172 4.09 -14.06 -8.76
C GLY A 172 5.42 -13.78 -9.46
N SER A 173 6.46 -14.56 -9.16
CA SER A 173 7.80 -14.42 -9.76
C SER A 173 7.85 -14.71 -11.26
N HIS A 174 6.77 -15.24 -11.83
CA HIS A 174 6.61 -15.51 -13.26
C HIS A 174 6.25 -14.26 -14.10
N TYR A 175 5.80 -13.18 -13.46
CA TYR A 175 5.43 -11.94 -14.14
C TYR A 175 6.54 -10.92 -13.97
N ILE A 176 7.26 -10.62 -15.05
CA ILE A 176 8.35 -9.63 -15.07
C ILE A 176 7.87 -8.39 -15.82
N LYS A 177 8.08 -7.23 -15.22
CA LYS A 177 7.85 -5.92 -15.84
C LYS A 177 9.04 -5.59 -16.72
N GLY A 178 8.95 -5.88 -18.01
CA GLY A 178 10.05 -5.66 -18.96
C GLY A 178 10.50 -4.19 -19.13
N TRP A 179 9.74 -3.22 -18.60
CA TRP A 179 10.09 -1.80 -18.60
C TRP A 179 10.75 -1.32 -17.29
N ASP A 180 10.84 -2.18 -16.27
CA ASP A 180 11.53 -1.91 -15.01
C ASP A 180 12.84 -2.68 -14.98
N ALA A 181 13.96 -1.97 -15.11
CA ALA A 181 15.29 -2.56 -15.22
C ALA A 181 15.70 -3.37 -13.96
N ASP A 182 15.10 -3.08 -12.81
CA ASP A 182 15.40 -3.75 -11.55
C ASP A 182 14.49 -4.96 -11.27
N ASP A 183 13.38 -5.12 -11.99
CA ASP A 183 12.39 -6.18 -11.72
C ASP A 183 12.94 -7.58 -12.03
N GLU A 184 13.85 -7.70 -13.01
CA GLU A 184 14.53 -8.97 -13.31
C GLU A 184 15.35 -9.51 -12.13
N LYS A 185 15.85 -8.65 -11.23
CA LYS A 185 16.63 -9.08 -10.06
C LYS A 185 15.82 -9.99 -9.13
N ARG A 186 14.48 -9.92 -9.19
CA ARG A 186 13.55 -10.75 -8.40
C ARG A 186 13.63 -12.24 -8.77
N LEU A 187 14.17 -12.56 -9.95
CA LEU A 187 14.42 -13.95 -10.37
C LEU A 187 15.56 -14.61 -9.60
N ASN A 188 16.49 -13.83 -9.03
CA ASN A 188 17.65 -14.37 -8.30
C ASN A 188 17.24 -15.08 -7.01
N ASP A 189 16.11 -14.69 -6.41
CA ASP A 189 15.58 -15.26 -5.17
C ASP A 189 14.75 -16.54 -5.40
N ILE A 190 14.55 -16.94 -6.67
CA ILE A 190 13.81 -18.16 -6.99
C ILE A 190 14.72 -19.36 -6.71
N LYS A 191 14.33 -20.20 -5.74
CA LYS A 191 14.89 -21.55 -5.62
C LYS A 191 14.72 -22.24 -6.96
N LYS A 192 15.84 -22.60 -7.61
CA LYS A 192 15.83 -23.41 -8.84
C LYS A 192 14.84 -24.55 -8.63
N VAL A 193 13.78 -24.56 -9.42
CA VAL A 193 12.89 -25.71 -9.53
C VAL A 193 13.81 -26.90 -9.81
N GLU A 194 13.75 -27.94 -8.96
CA GLU A 194 14.42 -29.21 -9.25
C GLU A 194 14.00 -29.59 -10.66
N LYS A 195 14.95 -29.59 -11.60
CA LYS A 195 14.68 -29.95 -12.98
C LYS A 195 13.92 -31.28 -12.96
N TYR A 196 12.73 -31.32 -13.56
CA TYR A 196 12.17 -32.58 -14.02
C TYR A 196 13.28 -33.31 -14.77
N SER A 197 13.54 -34.57 -14.41
CA SER A 197 14.54 -35.41 -15.06
C SER A 197 14.35 -35.33 -16.58
N GLU A 198 15.42 -35.01 -17.31
CA GLU A 198 15.46 -34.86 -18.78
C GLU A 198 15.19 -36.18 -19.54
N ASP A 199 14.55 -37.17 -18.92
CA ASP A 199 14.15 -38.40 -19.58
C ASP A 199 12.72 -38.27 -20.12
N ASN A 200 12.59 -37.48 -21.19
CA ASN A 200 11.35 -37.31 -21.97
C ASN A 200 11.13 -38.46 -22.97
N SER A 201 11.92 -39.54 -22.92
CA SER A 201 11.84 -40.67 -23.84
C SER A 201 10.43 -41.27 -23.89
N GLY A 202 9.79 -41.49 -22.74
CA GLY A 202 8.44 -42.06 -22.67
C GLY A 202 7.34 -41.17 -23.26
N ALA A 203 7.48 -39.83 -23.15
CA ALA A 203 6.51 -38.90 -23.74
C ALA A 203 6.69 -38.76 -25.26
N ILE A 204 7.93 -38.85 -25.74
CA ILE A 204 8.29 -38.82 -27.16
C ILE A 204 7.89 -40.14 -27.82
N ASP A 205 8.12 -41.28 -27.16
CA ASP A 205 7.69 -42.60 -27.66
C ASP A 205 6.17 -42.70 -27.75
N TYR A 206 5.42 -42.17 -26.78
CA TYR A 206 3.96 -42.13 -26.85
C TYR A 206 3.42 -41.31 -28.05
N LEU A 207 4.07 -40.20 -28.38
CA LEU A 207 3.68 -39.36 -29.52
C LEU A 207 4.08 -39.94 -30.88
N ASN A 208 5.13 -40.77 -30.90
CA ASN A 208 5.67 -41.37 -32.11
C ASN A 208 5.17 -42.79 -32.37
N ASN A 209 4.46 -43.40 -31.41
CA ASN A 209 3.87 -44.72 -31.60
C ASN A 209 2.54 -44.58 -32.34
N SER A 210 2.61 -44.65 -33.67
CA SER A 210 1.46 -44.58 -34.59
C SER A 210 0.62 -45.85 -34.66
N ASP A 211 0.95 -46.89 -33.89
CA ASP A 211 0.35 -48.22 -33.99
C ASP A 211 -1.10 -48.30 -33.44
N ASP A 212 -1.57 -47.30 -32.69
CA ASP A 212 -2.94 -47.24 -32.13
C ASP A 212 -3.91 -46.33 -32.92
N LEU A 213 -3.48 -45.72 -34.04
CA LEU A 213 -4.30 -44.74 -34.80
C LEU A 213 -4.94 -45.30 -36.08
N PHE A 214 -4.64 -46.54 -36.46
CA PHE A 214 -5.25 -47.22 -37.60
C PHE A 214 -5.57 -48.69 -37.26
N THR A 215 -6.51 -48.92 -36.35
CA THR A 215 -7.32 -50.15 -36.43
C THR A 215 -8.55 -49.84 -37.26
N ASP A 216 -8.48 -50.19 -38.54
CA ASP A 216 -9.64 -50.26 -39.42
C ASP A 216 -10.57 -51.38 -38.92
N ASP A 217 -11.73 -51.00 -38.39
CA ASP A 217 -12.98 -51.79 -38.40
C ASP A 217 -14.19 -50.83 -38.42
#